data_AF-A0A925YAN5-F1
#
_entry.id   AF-A0A925YAN5-F1
#
_cell.length_a   1.000
_cell.length_b   1.000
_cell.length_c   1.000
_cell.angle_alpha   90.00
_cell.angle_beta   90.00
_cell.angle_gamma   90.00
#
_symmetry.space_group_name_H-M   'P 1'
#
loop_
_entity.id
_entity.type
_entity.pdbx_description
1 polymer ?
#
loop_
_entity_poly.entity_id
_entity_poly.type
_entity_poly.pdbx_seq_one_letter_code
_entity_poly.pdbx_strand_id
1 'polypeptide(L)'
;RFNLEMMPDCAFAAGVADDPKRAVAKARTALAAGPQEVELLHSGLNAGALDAVRDVMGWNTLYDTANRRRTTSISRIWNLGDFAVWFNDQTYTALMTQLFDPALGRENLAVALASETPQGNVACLLTSRDAWVDRSQPPNGALVAFTMYLRSRDRSLLDLAFGPLARNHRWWRAHRDPDACGLVSCGTSDIGSALYKGTHFGARNESGMDNSATHDEAVYEPTTRTLSTFDVGLSAQLALDAEMLSLIAGELGHAEEVADFARLAELTREAIRARLWDGSRGLFANRQRDGGFVGSVSPTTFYPLLCGAATADQARILLAHLSDPETFGGTFVIPNATRDDPAFADDVYWRGRIWPNVNFLIWQGLRRSGFHAEATELAQKSLALFEKPWREARLCGENYSARTGEVTDAPDTDPFYSWGAMLPLMAVGEVMDVNPWTGWEIAHTGEALRLGPVASPAGFVTLHSEGGTLTLRRGEDTLFETDYRGRLTHLVIERGLISVTFADKPEPGATFRIGASIAERLALARISGRRIELKPSGDLRGVDLSEDEGGARLDLHLAPSS
;
A
#
# COMPACT_ATOMS: atom_id res chain seq x y z
N ARG A 1 10.73 33.31 -0.24
CA ARG A 1 9.84 32.21 0.18
C ARG A 1 8.43 32.75 0.16
N PHE A 2 7.64 32.44 -0.87
CA PHE A 2 6.20 32.67 -0.81
C PHE A 2 5.63 31.56 0.06
N ASN A 3 5.19 31.90 1.28
CA ASN A 3 4.36 31.00 2.06
C ASN A 3 3.00 30.94 1.34
N LEU A 4 2.79 29.90 0.53
CA LEU A 4 1.50 29.62 -0.09
C LEU A 4 0.39 29.36 0.94
N GLU A 5 0.75 29.19 2.22
CA GLU A 5 -0.18 29.13 3.36
C GLU A 5 -0.81 30.50 3.71
N MET A 6 -0.37 31.62 3.10
CA MET A 6 -0.91 32.96 3.39
C MET A 6 -1.69 33.61 2.23
N MET A 7 -2.06 32.89 1.17
CA MET A 7 -2.92 33.42 0.13
C MET A 7 -4.15 32.53 -0.05
N PRO A 8 -5.35 32.94 0.39
CA PRO A 8 -6.53 32.09 0.32
C PRO A 8 -6.95 31.77 -1.12
N ASP A 9 -6.61 32.62 -2.11
CA ASP A 9 -6.88 32.37 -3.53
C ASP A 9 -5.74 32.90 -4.42
N CYS A 10 -5.04 31.99 -5.10
CA CYS A 10 -4.09 32.33 -6.16
C CYS A 10 -4.49 31.61 -7.45
N ALA A 11 -4.80 32.38 -8.49
CA ALA A 11 -5.06 31.85 -9.82
C ALA A 11 -3.88 32.18 -10.75
N PHE A 12 -3.33 31.16 -11.41
CA PHE A 12 -2.35 31.32 -12.48
C PHE A 12 -2.86 30.64 -13.74
N ALA A 13 -2.55 31.22 -14.90
CA ALA A 13 -2.88 30.64 -16.19
C ALA A 13 -1.65 30.72 -17.10
N ALA A 14 -1.38 29.62 -17.80
CA ALA A 14 -0.32 29.56 -18.80
C ALA A 14 -0.95 29.44 -20.19
N GLY A 15 -0.52 30.30 -21.11
CA GLY A 15 -0.92 30.24 -22.52
C GLY A 15 0.24 29.83 -23.39
N VAL A 16 0.07 28.75 -24.16
CA VAL A 16 1.08 28.29 -25.12
C VAL A 16 0.65 28.71 -26.54
N ALA A 17 1.53 29.45 -27.23
CA ALA A 17 1.34 29.88 -28.61
C ALA A 17 2.70 30.10 -29.29
N ASP A 18 2.66 30.19 -30.61
CA ASP A 18 3.77 30.52 -31.50
C ASP A 18 4.19 31.99 -31.44
N ASP A 19 3.37 32.87 -30.85
CA ASP A 19 3.72 34.27 -30.60
C ASP A 19 3.32 34.76 -29.18
N PRO A 20 4.05 35.74 -28.62
CA PRO A 20 3.79 36.25 -27.27
C PRO A 20 2.40 36.88 -27.07
N LYS A 21 1.82 37.53 -28.09
CA LYS A 21 0.52 38.20 -27.94
C LYS A 21 -0.60 37.18 -27.82
N ARG A 22 -0.56 36.12 -28.65
CA ARG A 22 -1.50 35.00 -28.55
C ARG A 22 -1.32 34.23 -27.25
N ALA A 23 -0.08 34.00 -26.81
CA ALA A 23 0.19 33.34 -25.52
C ALA A 23 -0.44 34.13 -24.36
N VAL A 24 -0.22 35.45 -24.32
CA VAL A 24 -0.82 36.34 -23.31
C VAL A 24 -2.34 36.37 -23.43
N ALA A 25 -2.90 36.43 -24.65
CA ALA A 25 -4.34 36.42 -24.86
C ALA A 25 -4.97 35.12 -24.33
N LYS A 26 -4.40 33.96 -24.65
CA LYS A 26 -4.84 32.66 -24.12
C LYS A 26 -4.77 32.60 -22.60
N ALA A 27 -3.65 33.04 -22.01
CA ALA A 27 -3.48 33.07 -20.56
C ALA A 27 -4.54 33.97 -19.89
N ARG A 28 -4.83 35.14 -20.46
CA ARG A 28 -5.89 36.04 -19.96
C ARG A 28 -7.28 35.43 -20.09
N THR A 29 -7.58 34.79 -21.21
CA THR A 29 -8.86 34.10 -21.42
C THR A 29 -9.04 32.98 -20.40
N ALA A 30 -8.01 32.15 -20.18
CA ALA A 30 -8.05 31.08 -19.19
C ALA A 30 -8.19 31.63 -17.76
N LEU A 31 -7.46 32.69 -17.41
CA LEU A 31 -7.59 33.35 -16.10
C LEU A 31 -8.99 33.95 -15.88
N ALA A 32 -9.59 34.52 -16.93
CA ALA A 32 -10.93 35.08 -16.88
C ALA A 32 -12.05 34.04 -16.82
N ALA A 33 -11.79 32.79 -17.25
CA ALA A 33 -12.74 31.69 -17.13
C ALA A 33 -12.99 31.27 -15.68
N GLY A 34 -12.15 31.71 -14.74
CA GLY A 34 -12.23 31.34 -13.33
C GLY A 34 -11.68 29.94 -13.05
N PRO A 35 -11.64 29.53 -11.77
CA PRO A 35 -11.26 28.16 -11.41
C PRO A 35 -12.28 27.18 -11.99
N GLN A 36 -11.78 26.10 -12.59
CA GLN A 36 -12.63 24.99 -13.00
C GLN A 36 -12.98 24.15 -11.77
N GLU A 37 -14.22 23.71 -11.66
CA GLU A 37 -14.58 22.69 -10.67
C GLU A 37 -13.77 21.43 -10.96
N VAL A 38 -13.07 20.94 -9.93
CA VAL A 38 -12.34 19.68 -10.04
C VAL A 38 -13.36 18.55 -10.01
N GLU A 39 -13.39 17.75 -11.07
CA GLU A 39 -14.28 16.59 -11.15
C GLU A 39 -13.97 15.61 -10.01
N LEU A 40 -15.02 15.17 -9.33
CA LEU A 40 -14.89 14.15 -8.28
C LEU A 40 -14.53 12.80 -8.91
N LEU A 41 -13.43 12.23 -8.43
CA LEU A 41 -13.00 10.91 -8.85
C LEU A 41 -13.76 9.80 -8.10
N HIS A 42 -14.33 10.08 -6.93
CA HIS A 42 -15.01 9.08 -6.13
C HIS A 42 -16.33 9.61 -5.52
N SER A 43 -17.45 9.02 -5.88
CA SER A 43 -18.79 9.35 -5.33
C SER A 43 -19.59 8.09 -5.00
N GLY A 44 -20.53 8.19 -4.07
CA GLY A 44 -21.33 7.04 -3.60
C GLY A 44 -20.64 6.34 -2.43
N LEU A 45 -20.56 5.01 -2.48
CA LEU A 45 -19.78 4.22 -1.52
C LEU A 45 -18.36 4.79 -1.40
N ASN A 46 -17.89 5.05 -0.18
CA ASN A 46 -16.55 5.61 0.12
C ASN A 46 -16.23 6.96 -0.57
N ALA A 47 -17.25 7.79 -0.83
CA ALA A 47 -17.12 9.07 -1.54
C ALA A 47 -15.98 9.96 -1.05
N GLY A 48 -15.22 10.53 -1.99
CA GLY A 48 -14.10 11.42 -1.72
C GLY A 48 -12.80 10.74 -1.31
N ALA A 49 -12.77 9.42 -1.10
CA ALA A 49 -11.54 8.73 -0.70
C ALA A 49 -10.43 8.84 -1.78
N LEU A 50 -10.76 8.59 -3.06
CA LEU A 50 -9.76 8.71 -4.14
C LEU A 50 -9.35 10.17 -4.37
N ASP A 51 -10.29 11.11 -4.20
CA ASP A 51 -10.02 12.54 -4.28
C ASP A 51 -9.02 12.98 -3.20
N ALA A 52 -9.17 12.48 -1.97
CA ALA A 52 -8.21 12.76 -0.90
C ALA A 52 -6.81 12.22 -1.23
N VAL A 53 -6.70 11.00 -1.76
CA VAL A 53 -5.39 10.45 -2.20
C VAL A 53 -4.79 11.31 -3.31
N ARG A 54 -5.59 11.71 -4.31
CA ARG A 54 -5.17 12.63 -5.38
C ARG A 54 -4.65 13.95 -4.82
N ASP A 55 -5.42 14.57 -3.94
CA ASP A 55 -5.14 15.91 -3.43
C ASP A 55 -3.89 15.91 -2.55
N VAL A 56 -3.71 14.89 -1.70
CA VAL A 56 -2.51 14.75 -0.86
C VAL A 56 -1.27 14.49 -1.70
N MET A 57 -1.32 13.56 -2.67
CA MET A 57 -0.18 13.30 -3.55
C MET A 57 0.15 14.50 -4.45
N GLY A 58 -0.88 15.14 -5.00
CA GLY A 58 -0.75 16.34 -5.83
C GLY A 58 -0.16 17.51 -5.05
N TRP A 59 -0.68 17.77 -3.84
CA TRP A 59 -0.11 18.76 -2.94
C TRP A 59 1.33 18.43 -2.62
N ASN A 60 1.67 17.20 -2.31
CA ASN A 60 3.05 16.87 -1.95
C ASN A 60 4.02 16.76 -3.14
N THR A 61 3.55 16.85 -4.37
CA THR A 61 4.41 16.81 -5.56
C THR A 61 5.12 18.15 -5.76
N LEU A 62 6.45 18.07 -5.82
CA LEU A 62 7.37 19.20 -5.88
C LEU A 62 8.43 18.99 -6.97
N TYR A 63 9.14 20.07 -7.30
CA TYR A 63 10.37 19.99 -8.09
C TYR A 63 11.58 20.10 -7.16
N ASP A 64 12.30 19.00 -7.00
CA ASP A 64 13.58 18.93 -6.30
C ASP A 64 14.65 19.61 -7.16
N THR A 65 14.95 20.86 -6.82
CA THR A 65 15.91 21.69 -7.57
C THR A 65 17.35 21.19 -7.44
N ALA A 66 17.71 20.54 -6.33
CA ALA A 66 19.06 20.03 -6.09
C ALA A 66 19.38 18.87 -7.01
N ASN A 67 18.42 17.94 -7.19
CA ASN A 67 18.58 16.78 -8.06
C ASN A 67 17.92 16.95 -9.44
N ARG A 68 17.32 18.11 -9.71
CA ARG A 68 16.67 18.48 -10.98
C ARG A 68 15.57 17.50 -11.44
N ARG A 69 14.77 17.02 -10.50
CA ARG A 69 13.73 16.00 -10.73
C ARG A 69 12.39 16.41 -10.11
N ARG A 70 11.31 15.84 -10.63
CA ARG A 70 10.02 15.86 -9.92
C ARG A 70 10.05 14.76 -8.86
N THR A 71 9.46 15.04 -7.70
CA THR A 71 9.31 14.06 -6.63
C THR A 71 8.12 14.43 -5.78
N THR A 72 7.44 13.44 -5.25
CA THR A 72 6.42 13.67 -4.23
C THR A 72 7.11 13.59 -2.87
N SER A 73 7.11 14.70 -2.14
CA SER A 73 7.69 14.79 -0.80
C SER A 73 6.78 14.13 0.22
N ILE A 74 7.34 13.62 1.31
CA ILE A 74 6.55 13.03 2.39
C ILE A 74 5.90 14.09 3.28
N SER A 75 6.56 15.24 3.41
CA SER A 75 6.16 16.41 4.18
C SER A 75 6.67 17.67 3.50
N ARG A 76 5.96 18.79 3.71
CA ARG A 76 6.41 20.13 3.31
C ARG A 76 6.91 20.98 4.49
N ILE A 77 6.66 20.56 5.72
CA ILE A 77 7.03 21.32 6.92
C ILE A 77 8.37 20.86 7.50
N TRP A 78 8.78 19.60 7.23
CA TRP A 78 10.07 19.07 7.67
C TRP A 78 11.23 19.80 6.96
N ASN A 79 11.92 20.66 7.70
CA ASN A 79 13.04 21.46 7.20
C ASN A 79 14.37 20.68 7.25
N LEU A 80 14.43 19.55 6.55
CA LEU A 80 15.59 18.65 6.51
C LEU A 80 16.62 19.01 5.43
N GLY A 81 16.43 20.14 4.75
CA GLY A 81 17.31 20.64 3.68
C GLY A 81 16.58 20.83 2.35
N ASP A 82 17.31 20.77 1.24
CA ASP A 82 16.77 21.01 -0.10
C ASP A 82 15.90 19.84 -0.62
N PHE A 83 16.19 18.63 -0.12
CA PHE A 83 15.39 17.43 -0.33
C PHE A 83 15.53 16.51 0.89
N ALA A 84 14.54 15.64 1.09
CA ALA A 84 14.56 14.56 2.06
C ALA A 84 13.83 13.35 1.50
N VAL A 85 14.44 12.19 1.61
CA VAL A 85 13.90 10.91 1.15
C VAL A 85 14.09 9.91 2.28
N TRP A 86 12.98 9.42 2.80
CA TRP A 86 12.94 8.22 3.63
C TRP A 86 12.54 7.05 2.74
N PHE A 87 13.27 5.94 2.86
CA PHE A 87 13.13 4.82 1.94
C PHE A 87 11.69 4.27 1.88
N ASN A 88 11.10 3.88 3.02
CA ASN A 88 9.79 3.23 3.02
C ASN A 88 8.64 4.21 2.74
N ASP A 89 8.73 5.44 3.22
CA ASP A 89 7.76 6.51 2.95
C ASP A 89 7.67 6.84 1.46
N GLN A 90 8.83 6.92 0.81
CA GLN A 90 8.91 7.26 -0.59
C GLN A 90 8.34 6.14 -1.47
N THR A 91 8.45 4.86 -1.05
CA THR A 91 7.79 3.76 -1.77
C THR A 91 6.27 3.82 -1.61
N TYR A 92 5.72 4.13 -0.42
CA TYR A 92 4.27 4.34 -0.28
C TYR A 92 3.76 5.51 -1.12
N THR A 93 4.54 6.58 -1.17
CA THR A 93 4.23 7.74 -2.00
C THR A 93 4.24 7.38 -3.49
N ALA A 94 5.18 6.53 -3.94
CA ALA A 94 5.20 5.98 -5.30
C ALA A 94 3.93 5.17 -5.61
N LEU A 95 3.52 4.29 -4.68
CA LEU A 95 2.33 3.44 -4.80
C LEU A 95 1.04 4.26 -5.00
N MET A 96 0.86 5.31 -4.19
CA MET A 96 -0.33 6.18 -4.24
C MET A 96 -0.32 7.10 -5.46
N THR A 97 0.84 7.67 -5.81
CA THR A 97 0.97 8.56 -6.97
C THR A 97 0.67 7.83 -8.29
N GLN A 98 1.04 6.55 -8.39
CA GLN A 98 0.83 5.74 -9.58
C GLN A 98 -0.65 5.59 -9.97
N LEU A 99 -1.60 5.77 -9.02
CA LEU A 99 -3.03 5.75 -9.30
C LEU A 99 -3.44 6.83 -10.33
N PHE A 100 -2.70 7.93 -10.38
CA PHE A 100 -3.00 9.12 -11.19
C PHE A 100 -1.93 9.41 -12.24
N ASP A 101 -0.67 9.14 -11.92
CA ASP A 101 0.46 9.36 -12.81
C ASP A 101 1.46 8.19 -12.69
N PRO A 102 1.31 7.15 -13.54
CA PRO A 102 2.21 6.00 -13.53
C PRO A 102 3.68 6.36 -13.75
N ALA A 103 3.97 7.41 -14.52
CA ALA A 103 5.33 7.85 -14.79
C ALA A 103 5.95 8.49 -13.54
N LEU A 104 5.23 9.40 -12.88
CA LEU A 104 5.69 10.00 -11.63
C LEU A 104 5.76 8.97 -10.50
N GLY A 105 4.84 8.01 -10.43
CA GLY A 105 4.93 6.87 -9.51
C GLY A 105 6.24 6.09 -9.70
N ARG A 106 6.62 5.79 -10.95
CA ARG A 106 7.90 5.17 -11.28
C ARG A 106 9.10 6.04 -10.90
N GLU A 107 9.04 7.36 -11.16
CA GLU A 107 10.08 8.31 -10.73
C GLU A 107 10.24 8.31 -9.21
N ASN A 108 9.14 8.33 -8.44
CA ASN A 108 9.17 8.25 -6.98
C ASN A 108 9.78 6.94 -6.47
N LEU A 109 9.50 5.80 -7.11
CA LEU A 109 10.16 4.53 -6.75
C LEU A 109 11.66 4.57 -7.01
N ALA A 110 12.09 5.15 -8.14
CA ALA A 110 13.50 5.35 -8.44
C ALA A 110 14.18 6.29 -7.42
N VAL A 111 13.46 7.33 -6.95
CA VAL A 111 13.94 8.23 -5.88
C VAL A 111 14.19 7.46 -4.59
N ALA A 112 13.26 6.58 -4.19
CA ALA A 112 13.40 5.76 -2.97
C ALA A 112 14.63 4.84 -3.02
N LEU A 113 14.92 4.26 -4.19
CA LEU A 113 16.03 3.33 -4.39
C LEU A 113 17.37 4.03 -4.69
N ALA A 114 17.37 5.35 -4.91
CA ALA A 114 18.57 6.09 -5.27
C ALA A 114 19.63 6.13 -4.16
N SER A 115 19.25 5.81 -2.92
CA SER A 115 20.14 5.79 -1.75
C SER A 115 20.75 4.40 -1.48
N GLU A 116 20.68 3.49 -2.44
CA GLU A 116 21.37 2.21 -2.34
C GLU A 116 22.89 2.39 -2.13
N THR A 117 23.45 1.62 -1.21
CA THR A 117 24.86 1.67 -0.81
C THR A 117 25.66 0.51 -1.42
N PRO A 118 26.99 0.64 -1.53
CA PRO A 118 27.85 -0.46 -1.98
C PRO A 118 27.77 -1.74 -1.14
N GLN A 119 27.32 -1.64 0.12
CA GLN A 119 27.13 -2.77 1.01
C GLN A 119 25.82 -3.53 0.72
N GLY A 120 24.97 -3.00 -0.16
CA GLY A 120 23.65 -3.53 -0.46
C GLY A 120 22.54 -2.96 0.42
N ASN A 121 22.82 -2.02 1.33
CA ASN A 121 21.78 -1.34 2.09
C ASN A 121 21.03 -0.33 1.20
N VAL A 122 19.81 0.06 1.57
CA VAL A 122 19.18 1.30 1.11
C VAL A 122 19.10 2.23 2.31
N ALA A 123 19.66 3.44 2.19
CA ALA A 123 19.77 4.34 3.32
C ALA A 123 18.38 4.68 3.89
N CYS A 124 18.27 4.63 5.22
CA CYS A 124 17.07 4.97 5.96
C CYS A 124 16.54 6.37 5.60
N LEU A 125 17.44 7.35 5.65
CA LEU A 125 17.19 8.75 5.31
C LEU A 125 18.32 9.26 4.43
N LEU A 126 17.97 9.92 3.33
CA LEU A 126 18.88 10.71 2.52
C LEU A 126 18.35 12.14 2.38
N THR A 127 19.17 13.10 2.77
CA THR A 127 18.86 14.53 2.62
C THR A 127 20.05 15.26 2.01
N SER A 128 19.87 16.54 1.70
CA SER A 128 20.99 17.42 1.33
C SER A 128 22.02 17.66 2.45
N ARG A 129 21.72 17.27 3.71
CA ARG A 129 22.54 17.58 4.90
C ARG A 129 23.05 16.37 5.65
N ASP A 130 22.41 15.23 5.50
CA ASP A 130 22.67 14.01 6.27
C ASP A 130 22.27 12.78 5.46
N ALA A 131 22.92 11.65 5.76
CA ALA A 131 22.69 10.35 5.12
C ALA A 131 22.83 9.22 6.15
N TRP A 132 21.71 8.56 6.44
CA TRP A 132 21.62 7.45 7.39
C TRP A 132 21.85 6.13 6.68
N VAL A 133 23.10 5.90 6.28
CA VAL A 133 23.53 4.71 5.52
C VAL A 133 23.86 3.49 6.39
N ASP A 134 24.02 3.69 7.70
CA ASP A 134 24.33 2.64 8.66
C ASP A 134 23.15 1.72 8.96
N ARG A 135 21.94 2.24 8.77
CA ARG A 135 20.67 1.57 9.02
C ARG A 135 19.76 1.70 7.80
N SER A 136 18.74 0.86 7.73
CA SER A 136 17.70 0.92 6.70
C SER A 136 16.34 1.35 7.27
N GLN A 137 15.26 1.02 6.57
CA GLN A 137 13.89 1.05 7.08
C GLN A 137 13.20 -0.28 6.75
N PRO A 138 12.06 -0.59 7.38
CA PRO A 138 11.35 -1.85 7.14
C PRO A 138 11.15 -2.12 5.63
N PRO A 139 11.50 -3.31 5.13
CA PRO A 139 11.60 -3.58 3.69
C PRO A 139 10.21 -3.77 3.06
N ASN A 140 9.61 -2.67 2.63
CA ASN A 140 8.33 -2.66 1.90
C ASN A 140 8.48 -2.55 0.37
N GLY A 141 9.72 -2.36 -0.11
CA GLY A 141 10.01 -2.00 -1.49
C GLY A 141 9.60 -3.06 -2.50
N ALA A 142 9.81 -4.36 -2.23
CA ALA A 142 9.44 -5.41 -3.17
C ALA A 142 7.91 -5.58 -3.30
N LEU A 143 7.17 -5.48 -2.20
CA LEU A 143 5.70 -5.47 -2.22
C LEU A 143 5.16 -4.30 -3.06
N VAL A 144 5.71 -3.10 -2.84
CA VAL A 144 5.31 -1.90 -3.58
C VAL A 144 5.65 -2.04 -5.06
N ALA A 145 6.89 -2.42 -5.40
CA ALA A 145 7.33 -2.56 -6.79
C ALA A 145 6.50 -3.60 -7.55
N PHE A 146 6.21 -4.75 -6.92
CA PHE A 146 5.40 -5.78 -7.54
C PHE A 146 3.93 -5.34 -7.70
N THR A 147 3.33 -4.70 -6.69
CA THR A 147 1.99 -4.12 -6.79
C THR A 147 1.90 -3.08 -7.92
N MET A 148 2.90 -2.19 -8.03
CA MET A 148 2.97 -1.19 -9.09
C MET A 148 3.13 -1.85 -10.47
N TYR A 149 3.93 -2.90 -10.59
CA TYR A 149 4.04 -3.69 -11.81
C TYR A 149 2.70 -4.33 -12.17
N LEU A 150 2.01 -4.98 -11.23
CA LEU A 150 0.72 -5.60 -11.50
C LEU A 150 -0.30 -4.58 -12.00
N ARG A 151 -0.29 -3.36 -11.46
CA ARG A 151 -1.20 -2.27 -11.87
C ARG A 151 -0.90 -1.71 -13.25
N SER A 152 0.37 -1.58 -13.63
CA SER A 152 0.77 -0.94 -14.90
C SER A 152 1.11 -1.91 -16.02
N ARG A 153 1.45 -3.15 -15.66
CA ARG A 153 2.14 -4.16 -16.47
C ARG A 153 3.41 -3.65 -17.15
N ASP A 154 4.03 -2.59 -16.59
CA ASP A 154 5.30 -2.05 -17.05
C ASP A 154 6.47 -2.81 -16.42
N ARG A 155 7.06 -3.72 -17.20
CA ARG A 155 8.25 -4.50 -16.79
C ARG A 155 9.43 -3.61 -16.36
N SER A 156 9.52 -2.38 -16.85
CA SER A 156 10.63 -1.48 -16.51
C SER A 156 10.67 -1.07 -15.02
N LEU A 157 9.56 -1.26 -14.29
CA LEU A 157 9.51 -1.14 -12.82
C LEU A 157 10.28 -2.28 -12.15
N LEU A 158 10.15 -3.50 -12.66
CA LEU A 158 10.84 -4.67 -12.13
C LEU A 158 12.33 -4.61 -12.44
N ASP A 159 12.70 -4.21 -13.65
CA ASP A 159 14.10 -4.03 -14.06
C ASP A 159 14.80 -2.96 -13.20
N LEU A 160 14.08 -1.89 -12.83
CA LEU A 160 14.56 -0.85 -11.92
C LEU A 160 14.76 -1.37 -10.48
N ALA A 161 13.80 -2.15 -9.97
CA ALA A 161 13.69 -2.42 -8.54
C ALA A 161 14.40 -3.70 -8.09
N PHE A 162 14.43 -4.76 -8.91
CA PHE A 162 14.87 -6.08 -8.48
C PHE A 162 16.30 -6.10 -7.95
N GLY A 163 17.25 -5.53 -8.69
CA GLY A 163 18.67 -5.53 -8.31
C GLY A 163 18.94 -4.88 -6.94
N PRO A 164 18.54 -3.61 -6.73
CA PRO A 164 18.69 -2.94 -5.44
C PRO A 164 17.99 -3.67 -4.28
N LEU A 165 16.75 -4.11 -4.48
CA LEU A 165 15.97 -4.76 -3.42
C LEU A 165 16.52 -6.14 -3.05
N ALA A 166 16.95 -6.94 -4.04
CA ALA A 166 17.60 -8.22 -3.79
C ALA A 166 18.89 -8.08 -2.97
N ARG A 167 19.67 -7.01 -3.22
CA ARG A 167 20.86 -6.71 -2.41
C ARG A 167 20.49 -6.23 -1.01
N ASN A 168 19.43 -5.43 -0.87
CA ASN A 168 18.92 -5.00 0.44
C ASN A 168 18.45 -6.17 1.30
N HIS A 169 17.70 -7.10 0.72
CA HIS A 169 17.28 -8.31 1.42
C HIS A 169 18.49 -9.10 1.97
N ARG A 170 19.50 -9.32 1.13
CA ARG A 170 20.73 -10.03 1.52
C ARG A 170 21.53 -9.26 2.57
N TRP A 171 21.56 -7.93 2.48
CA TRP A 171 22.19 -7.08 3.48
C TRP A 171 21.52 -7.22 4.85
N TRP A 172 20.18 -7.20 4.91
CA TRP A 172 19.41 -7.44 6.13
C TRP A 172 19.78 -8.77 6.77
N ARG A 173 19.79 -9.86 5.99
CA ARG A 173 20.19 -11.18 6.50
C ARG A 173 21.62 -11.20 7.03
N ALA A 174 22.56 -10.56 6.33
CA ALA A 174 23.96 -10.56 6.72
C ALA A 174 24.27 -9.70 7.95
N HIS A 175 23.51 -8.62 8.19
CA HIS A 175 23.85 -7.62 9.21
C HIS A 175 22.83 -7.50 10.34
N ARG A 176 21.67 -8.17 10.25
CA ARG A 176 20.57 -8.06 11.23
C ARG A 176 20.02 -9.40 11.70
N ASP A 177 20.52 -10.54 11.22
CA ASP A 177 20.26 -11.88 11.79
C ASP A 177 21.51 -12.36 12.57
N PRO A 178 21.76 -11.83 13.79
CA PRO A 178 23.00 -12.07 14.53
C PRO A 178 23.19 -13.54 14.93
N ASP A 179 22.11 -14.31 15.00
CA ASP A 179 22.12 -15.72 15.41
C ASP A 179 22.01 -16.68 14.21
N ALA A 180 21.98 -16.15 12.97
CA ALA A 180 21.76 -16.90 11.74
C ALA A 180 20.55 -17.85 11.80
N CYS A 181 19.49 -17.40 12.48
CA CYS A 181 18.34 -18.21 12.86
C CYS A 181 17.09 -17.91 12.03
N GLY A 182 17.19 -16.98 11.09
CA GLY A 182 16.09 -16.56 10.25
C GLY A 182 15.27 -15.40 10.79
N LEU A 183 15.58 -14.88 11.97
CA LEU A 183 14.91 -13.73 12.58
C LEU A 183 15.86 -12.56 12.69
N VAL A 184 15.33 -11.35 12.58
CA VAL A 184 16.15 -10.14 12.62
C VAL A 184 15.94 -9.31 13.87
N SER A 185 16.98 -8.55 14.21
CA SER A 185 16.99 -7.54 15.26
C SER A 185 17.31 -6.18 14.66
N CYS A 186 16.66 -5.11 15.12
CA CYS A 186 17.02 -3.74 14.72
C CYS A 186 18.49 -3.44 15.04
N GLY A 187 19.16 -2.62 14.24
CA GLY A 187 20.59 -2.35 14.43
C GLY A 187 21.12 -1.09 13.73
N THR A 188 22.44 -0.92 13.83
CA THR A 188 23.18 0.21 13.24
C THR A 188 24.58 -0.24 12.88
N SER A 189 24.93 -0.16 11.60
CA SER A 189 26.22 -0.63 11.08
C SER A 189 27.32 0.40 11.34
N ASP A 190 28.59 -0.02 11.32
CA ASP A 190 29.72 0.89 11.56
C ASP A 190 30.21 1.57 10.27
N ILE A 191 29.29 2.24 9.57
CA ILE A 191 29.55 2.97 8.33
C ILE A 191 28.84 4.33 8.37
N GLY A 192 29.31 5.29 7.57
CA GLY A 192 28.74 6.64 7.57
C GLY A 192 28.93 7.41 8.88
N SER A 193 28.32 8.59 8.94
CA SER A 193 28.43 9.55 10.05
C SER A 193 27.07 10.05 10.54
N ALA A 194 26.03 9.24 10.33
CA ALA A 194 24.66 9.55 10.67
C ALA A 194 24.49 9.89 12.17
N LEU A 195 23.54 10.77 12.48
CA LEU A 195 23.10 11.00 13.84
C LEU A 195 22.72 9.68 14.52
N TYR A 196 23.11 9.52 15.79
CA TYR A 196 22.78 8.35 16.63
C TYR A 196 23.37 7.01 16.19
N LYS A 197 24.28 6.95 15.20
CA LYS A 197 24.99 5.72 14.81
C LYS A 197 25.63 5.06 16.04
N GLY A 198 25.53 3.73 16.13
CA GLY A 198 26.12 2.95 17.22
C GLY A 198 25.41 3.09 18.58
N THR A 199 24.17 3.58 18.59
CA THR A 199 23.37 3.74 19.83
C THR A 199 22.09 2.91 19.77
N HIS A 200 21.48 2.66 20.94
CA HIS A 200 20.15 2.06 21.05
C HIS A 200 19.09 2.84 20.26
N PHE A 201 19.11 4.18 20.36
CA PHE A 201 18.20 5.05 19.62
C PHE A 201 18.37 4.89 18.11
N GLY A 202 19.61 4.94 17.62
CA GLY A 202 19.89 4.72 16.20
C GLY A 202 19.47 3.33 15.72
N ALA A 203 19.56 2.30 16.56
CA ALA A 203 19.10 0.96 16.20
C ALA A 203 17.57 0.91 16.05
N ARG A 204 16.80 1.40 17.03
CA ARG A 204 15.33 1.32 16.97
C ARG A 204 14.71 2.18 15.87
N ASN A 205 15.36 3.28 15.44
CA ASN A 205 14.90 4.06 14.29
C ASN A 205 14.85 3.24 12.99
N GLU A 206 15.59 2.13 12.91
CA GLU A 206 15.55 1.22 11.77
C GLU A 206 14.22 0.47 11.64
N SER A 207 13.45 0.36 12.74
CA SER A 207 12.07 -0.17 12.69
C SER A 207 11.08 0.84 12.09
N GLY A 208 11.46 2.11 11.98
CA GLY A 208 10.53 3.21 11.73
C GLY A 208 9.56 3.48 12.89
N MET A 209 9.76 2.84 14.05
CA MET A 209 8.91 2.95 15.25
C MET A 209 9.70 3.48 16.46
N ASP A 210 10.30 4.66 16.28
CA ASP A 210 11.44 5.18 17.05
C ASP A 210 11.24 5.22 18.57
N ASN A 211 10.04 5.48 19.09
CA ASN A 211 9.75 5.50 20.54
C ASN A 211 8.78 4.40 20.99
N SER A 212 8.55 3.38 20.15
CA SER A 212 7.66 2.27 20.49
C SER A 212 8.10 1.55 21.77
N ALA A 213 7.13 1.22 22.62
CA ALA A 213 7.38 0.52 23.88
C ALA A 213 7.93 -0.90 23.70
N THR A 214 7.78 -1.49 22.51
CA THR A 214 8.37 -2.80 22.16
C THR A 214 9.91 -2.79 22.17
N HIS A 215 10.53 -1.62 22.22
CA HIS A 215 11.99 -1.44 22.29
C HIS A 215 12.50 -1.09 23.70
N ASP A 216 11.61 -0.86 24.68
CA ASP A 216 11.98 -0.38 26.02
C ASP A 216 12.82 -1.41 26.81
N GLU A 217 12.52 -2.69 26.63
CA GLU A 217 13.26 -3.81 27.25
C GLU A 217 14.51 -4.24 26.48
N ALA A 218 14.74 -3.67 25.28
CA ALA A 218 15.84 -4.09 24.43
C ALA A 218 17.17 -3.45 24.85
N VAL A 219 18.24 -4.23 24.83
CA VAL A 219 19.60 -3.74 25.11
C VAL A 219 20.38 -3.66 23.81
N TYR A 220 21.08 -2.56 23.57
CA TYR A 220 21.98 -2.47 22.42
C TYR A 220 23.27 -3.25 22.68
N GLU A 221 23.59 -4.18 21.80
CA GLU A 221 24.80 -5.00 21.88
C GLU A 221 25.86 -4.51 20.88
N PRO A 222 26.99 -3.93 21.33
CA PRO A 222 27.98 -3.36 20.41
C PRO A 222 28.69 -4.37 19.51
N THR A 223 28.77 -5.65 19.92
CA THR A 223 29.47 -6.69 19.15
C THR A 223 28.67 -7.09 17.91
N THR A 224 27.38 -7.39 18.10
CA THR A 224 26.44 -7.73 17.02
C THR A 224 25.91 -6.48 16.31
N ARG A 225 26.03 -5.32 16.98
CA ARG A 225 25.51 -4.01 16.55
C ARG A 225 24.00 -3.98 16.37
N THR A 226 23.29 -4.81 17.13
CA THR A 226 21.84 -4.94 17.11
C THR A 226 21.26 -4.82 18.52
N LEU A 227 19.95 -4.60 18.61
CA LEU A 227 19.19 -4.74 19.84
C LEU A 227 19.10 -6.22 20.24
N SER A 228 18.97 -6.52 21.54
CA SER A 228 18.89 -7.88 22.11
C SER A 228 17.60 -8.64 21.80
N THR A 229 16.67 -8.04 21.05
CA THR A 229 15.36 -8.58 20.72
C THR A 229 15.27 -8.98 19.25
N PHE A 230 14.63 -10.12 18.97
CA PHE A 230 14.09 -10.41 17.65
C PHE A 230 12.80 -9.61 17.47
N ASP A 231 12.73 -8.89 16.35
CA ASP A 231 11.58 -8.05 16.01
C ASP A 231 10.60 -8.78 15.09
N VAL A 232 9.36 -8.93 15.53
CA VAL A 232 8.34 -9.68 14.80
C VAL A 232 7.85 -8.95 13.55
N GLY A 233 7.75 -7.62 13.62
CA GLY A 233 7.32 -6.79 12.50
C GLY A 233 8.32 -6.82 11.36
N LEU A 234 9.60 -6.56 11.66
CA LEU A 234 10.68 -6.61 10.68
C LEU A 234 10.89 -8.02 10.12
N SER A 235 10.85 -9.06 10.97
CA SER A 235 10.99 -10.44 10.50
C SER A 235 9.84 -10.82 9.56
N ALA A 236 8.61 -10.44 9.89
CA ALA A 236 7.46 -10.69 9.01
C ALA A 236 7.59 -9.93 7.68
N GLN A 237 8.01 -8.67 7.70
CA GLN A 237 8.24 -7.91 6.47
C GLN A 237 9.37 -8.48 5.61
N LEU A 238 10.45 -8.99 6.20
CA LEU A 238 11.50 -9.68 5.44
C LEU A 238 11.00 -10.97 4.80
N ALA A 239 10.17 -11.76 5.49
CA ALA A 239 9.55 -12.94 4.88
C ALA A 239 8.69 -12.55 3.66
N LEU A 240 7.93 -11.45 3.77
CA LEU A 240 7.15 -10.91 2.66
C LEU A 240 8.04 -10.38 1.54
N ASP A 241 9.10 -9.65 1.86
CA ASP A 241 10.03 -9.09 0.88
C ASP A 241 10.70 -10.20 0.06
N ALA A 242 11.16 -11.28 0.70
CA ALA A 242 11.65 -12.46 0.00
C ALA A 242 10.59 -13.09 -0.92
N GLU A 243 9.35 -13.24 -0.47
CA GLU A 243 8.27 -13.76 -1.31
C GLU A 243 8.06 -12.88 -2.55
N MET A 244 8.01 -11.56 -2.38
CA MET A 244 7.82 -10.62 -3.48
C MET A 244 9.03 -10.62 -4.43
N LEU A 245 10.25 -10.72 -3.91
CA LEU A 245 11.46 -10.87 -4.74
C LEU A 245 11.46 -12.17 -5.55
N SER A 246 10.94 -13.26 -4.98
CA SER A 246 10.75 -14.52 -5.71
C SER A 246 9.76 -14.36 -6.87
N LEU A 247 8.63 -13.68 -6.65
CA LEU A 247 7.65 -13.39 -7.70
C LEU A 247 8.23 -12.49 -8.80
N ILE A 248 8.93 -11.42 -8.41
CA ILE A 248 9.61 -10.51 -9.35
C ILE A 248 10.67 -11.26 -10.16
N ALA A 249 11.48 -12.11 -9.53
CA ALA A 249 12.47 -12.95 -10.21
C ALA A 249 11.80 -13.87 -11.24
N GLY A 250 10.61 -14.40 -10.94
CA GLY A 250 9.82 -15.21 -11.86
C GLY A 250 9.41 -14.44 -13.11
N GLU A 251 8.88 -13.22 -12.94
CA GLU A 251 8.51 -12.33 -14.06
C GLU A 251 9.73 -11.92 -14.91
N LEU A 252 10.91 -11.81 -14.30
CA LEU A 252 12.16 -11.47 -15.00
C LEU A 252 12.86 -12.68 -15.64
N GLY A 253 12.47 -13.91 -15.29
CA GLY A 253 13.08 -15.15 -15.78
C GLY A 253 14.34 -15.59 -15.02
N HIS A 254 14.53 -15.14 -13.78
CA HIS A 254 15.69 -15.47 -12.94
C HIS A 254 15.42 -16.72 -12.07
N ALA A 255 15.43 -17.91 -12.67
CA ALA A 255 14.99 -19.15 -12.01
C ALA A 255 15.76 -19.50 -10.72
N GLU A 256 17.07 -19.21 -10.65
CA GLU A 256 17.87 -19.46 -9.42
C GLU A 256 17.43 -18.54 -8.27
N GLU A 257 17.17 -17.26 -8.58
CA GLU A 257 16.70 -16.26 -7.63
C GLU A 257 15.29 -16.60 -7.10
N VAL A 258 14.41 -17.15 -7.96
CA VAL A 258 13.08 -17.65 -7.54
C VAL A 258 13.22 -18.66 -6.40
N ALA A 259 14.07 -19.66 -6.58
CA ALA A 259 14.26 -20.74 -5.61
C ALA A 259 14.93 -20.25 -4.32
N ASP A 260 15.95 -19.39 -4.42
CA ASP A 260 16.64 -18.85 -3.24
C ASP A 260 15.72 -17.98 -2.38
N PHE A 261 15.01 -17.03 -2.99
CA PHE A 261 14.10 -16.15 -2.25
C PHE A 261 12.88 -16.89 -1.70
N ALA A 262 12.33 -17.88 -2.43
CA ALA A 262 11.25 -18.72 -1.89
C ALA A 262 11.70 -19.48 -0.63
N ARG A 263 12.92 -20.02 -0.63
CA ARG A 263 13.53 -20.68 0.53
C ARG A 263 13.75 -19.71 1.69
N LEU A 264 14.24 -18.50 1.43
CA LEU A 264 14.46 -17.47 2.46
C LEU A 264 13.14 -17.02 3.11
N ALA A 265 12.08 -16.85 2.31
CA ALA A 265 10.75 -16.55 2.82
C ALA A 265 10.28 -17.65 3.79
N GLU A 266 10.35 -18.92 3.39
CA GLU A 266 9.86 -20.02 4.24
C GLU A 266 10.69 -20.22 5.50
N LEU A 267 12.01 -20.12 5.42
CA LEU A 267 12.89 -20.19 6.59
C LEU A 267 12.50 -19.14 7.64
N THR A 268 12.21 -17.91 7.18
CA THR A 268 11.80 -16.81 8.07
C THR A 268 10.40 -17.07 8.66
N ARG A 269 9.44 -17.55 7.86
CA ARG A 269 8.09 -17.90 8.35
C ARG A 269 8.12 -19.01 9.40
N GLU A 270 8.91 -20.06 9.17
CA GLU A 270 9.12 -21.15 10.12
C GLU A 270 9.67 -20.62 11.45
N ALA A 271 10.67 -19.74 11.40
CA ALA A 271 11.27 -19.15 12.58
C ALA A 271 10.27 -18.25 13.35
N ILE A 272 9.44 -17.47 12.63
CA ILE A 272 8.36 -16.66 13.23
C ILE A 272 7.38 -17.57 13.98
N ARG A 273 6.87 -18.62 13.32
CA ARG A 273 5.94 -19.58 13.94
C ARG A 273 6.52 -20.23 15.19
N ALA A 274 7.77 -20.68 15.10
CA ALA A 274 8.40 -21.48 16.15
C ALA A 274 8.85 -20.64 17.35
N ARG A 275 9.27 -19.38 17.13
CA ARG A 275 9.95 -18.59 18.16
C ARG A 275 9.21 -17.33 18.59
N LEU A 276 8.34 -16.76 17.76
CA LEU A 276 7.69 -15.46 18.03
C LEU A 276 6.21 -15.55 18.39
N TRP A 277 5.61 -16.75 18.38
CA TRP A 277 4.26 -16.97 18.89
C TRP A 277 4.27 -17.15 20.41
N ASP A 278 3.66 -16.22 21.14
CA ASP A 278 3.41 -16.32 22.57
C ASP A 278 2.07 -17.02 22.80
N GLY A 279 2.13 -18.35 22.96
CA GLY A 279 0.94 -19.17 23.20
C GLY A 279 0.20 -18.85 24.51
N SER A 280 0.85 -18.16 25.46
CA SER A 280 0.21 -17.78 26.73
C SER A 280 -0.67 -16.54 26.59
N ARG A 281 -0.25 -15.58 25.76
CA ARG A 281 -1.01 -14.36 25.42
C ARG A 281 -1.86 -14.52 24.15
N GLY A 282 -1.63 -15.56 23.36
CA GLY A 282 -2.35 -15.82 22.12
C GLY A 282 -2.03 -14.81 21.03
N LEU A 283 -0.78 -14.37 20.91
CA LEU A 283 -0.36 -13.34 19.95
C LEU A 283 1.10 -13.52 19.53
N PHE A 284 1.52 -12.79 18.50
CA PHE A 284 2.92 -12.72 18.12
C PHE A 284 3.61 -11.53 18.80
N ALA A 285 4.80 -11.71 19.34
CA ALA A 285 5.52 -10.66 20.06
C ALA A 285 7.02 -10.67 19.79
N ASN A 286 7.65 -9.51 19.98
CA ASN A 286 9.09 -9.40 20.06
C ASN A 286 9.61 -10.31 21.19
N ARG A 287 10.80 -10.88 21.00
CA ARG A 287 11.37 -11.86 21.94
C ARG A 287 12.83 -11.57 22.18
N GLN A 288 13.28 -11.62 23.43
CA GLN A 288 14.72 -11.54 23.73
C GLN A 288 15.43 -12.75 23.11
N ARG A 289 16.67 -12.54 22.63
CA ARG A 289 17.43 -13.61 21.98
C ARG A 289 17.75 -14.78 22.92
N ASP A 290 17.98 -14.50 24.20
CA ASP A 290 18.22 -15.49 25.25
C ASP A 290 16.93 -16.14 25.79
N GLY A 291 15.78 -15.48 25.61
CA GLY A 291 14.46 -16.04 25.87
C GLY A 291 13.52 -15.10 26.62
N GLY A 292 12.23 -15.41 26.59
CA GLY A 292 11.20 -14.53 27.14
C GLY A 292 10.69 -13.52 26.12
N PHE A 293 9.39 -13.28 26.14
CA PHE A 293 8.75 -12.31 25.27
C PHE A 293 8.78 -10.92 25.88
N VAL A 294 8.91 -9.91 25.03
CA VAL A 294 8.73 -8.50 25.41
C VAL A 294 7.30 -8.30 25.89
N GLY A 295 7.14 -7.55 26.97
CA GLY A 295 5.86 -7.26 27.62
C GLY A 295 4.95 -6.44 26.73
N SER A 296 5.47 -5.31 26.22
CA SER A 296 4.71 -4.42 25.33
C SER A 296 4.42 -5.03 23.96
N VAL A 297 3.21 -4.79 23.46
CA VAL A 297 2.72 -5.33 22.18
C VAL A 297 2.26 -4.20 21.28
N SER A 298 2.75 -4.20 20.05
CA SER A 298 2.32 -3.29 18.99
C SER A 298 1.50 -4.05 17.93
N PRO A 299 0.79 -3.34 17.02
CA PRO A 299 0.02 -3.95 15.94
C PRO A 299 0.85 -4.79 14.96
N THR A 300 2.19 -4.75 15.03
CA THR A 300 3.03 -5.65 14.24
C THR A 300 2.80 -7.14 14.58
N THR A 301 2.13 -7.44 15.70
CA THR A 301 1.59 -8.78 16.03
C THR A 301 0.73 -9.38 14.90
N PHE A 302 0.11 -8.54 14.06
CA PHE A 302 -0.70 -8.97 12.93
C PHE A 302 0.09 -9.19 11.63
N TYR A 303 1.35 -8.74 11.53
CA TYR A 303 2.16 -8.88 10.31
C TYR A 303 2.48 -10.33 9.91
N PRO A 304 2.50 -11.32 10.81
CA PRO A 304 2.52 -12.73 10.43
C PRO A 304 1.34 -13.18 9.55
N LEU A 305 0.19 -12.48 9.55
CA LEU A 305 -0.87 -12.68 8.56
C LEU A 305 -0.44 -12.20 7.17
N LEU A 306 0.22 -11.04 7.12
CA LEU A 306 0.70 -10.42 5.89
C LEU A 306 1.75 -11.26 5.16
N CYS A 307 2.67 -11.89 5.89
CA CYS A 307 3.69 -12.74 5.27
C CYS A 307 3.28 -14.21 5.16
N GLY A 308 2.07 -14.59 5.60
CA GLY A 308 1.59 -15.98 5.57
C GLY A 308 2.29 -16.92 6.57
N ALA A 309 2.85 -16.37 7.65
CA ALA A 309 3.46 -17.17 8.70
C ALA A 309 2.42 -17.73 9.70
N ALA A 310 1.37 -16.98 10.01
CA ALA A 310 0.36 -17.42 10.98
C ALA A 310 -0.49 -18.60 10.46
N THR A 311 -0.78 -19.55 11.35
CA THR A 311 -1.75 -20.63 11.05
C THR A 311 -3.18 -20.09 11.11
N ALA A 312 -4.14 -20.86 10.56
CA ALA A 312 -5.56 -20.49 10.62
C ALA A 312 -6.06 -20.32 12.07
N ASP A 313 -5.64 -21.18 12.99
CA ASP A 313 -6.01 -21.07 14.41
C ASP A 313 -5.40 -19.83 15.08
N GLN A 314 -4.11 -19.57 14.83
CA GLN A 314 -3.45 -18.35 15.32
C GLN A 314 -4.13 -17.10 14.77
N ALA A 315 -4.50 -17.11 13.49
CA ALA A 315 -5.20 -16.01 12.86
C ALA A 315 -6.55 -15.73 13.53
N ARG A 316 -7.35 -16.77 13.80
CA ARG A 316 -8.62 -16.61 14.52
C ARG A 316 -8.44 -16.02 15.92
N ILE A 317 -7.38 -16.40 16.64
CA ILE A 317 -7.07 -15.83 17.96
C ILE A 317 -6.66 -14.35 17.82
N LEU A 318 -5.84 -14.01 16.82
CA LEU A 318 -5.47 -12.62 16.54
C LEU A 318 -6.70 -11.74 16.25
N LEU A 319 -7.70 -12.24 15.53
CA LEU A 319 -8.93 -11.48 15.29
C LEU A 319 -9.70 -11.12 16.57
N ALA A 320 -9.60 -11.96 17.60
CA ALA A 320 -10.16 -11.64 18.91
C ALA A 320 -9.45 -10.42 19.52
N HIS A 321 -8.12 -10.37 19.46
CA HIS A 321 -7.35 -9.18 19.86
C HIS A 321 -7.66 -7.95 19.01
N LEU A 322 -7.82 -8.11 17.69
CA LEU A 322 -8.15 -7.00 16.80
C LEU A 322 -9.48 -6.31 17.15
N SER A 323 -10.47 -7.10 17.60
CA SER A 323 -11.81 -6.62 17.94
C SER A 323 -12.00 -6.26 19.42
N ASP A 324 -11.08 -6.67 20.29
CA ASP A 324 -11.18 -6.48 21.74
C ASP A 324 -10.89 -5.01 22.15
N PRO A 325 -11.85 -4.32 22.79
CA PRO A 325 -11.69 -2.93 23.21
C PRO A 325 -10.63 -2.71 24.30
N GLU A 326 -10.15 -3.75 24.98
CA GLU A 326 -9.05 -3.64 25.96
C GLU A 326 -7.67 -3.74 25.29
N THR A 327 -7.59 -4.22 24.05
CA THR A 327 -6.33 -4.31 23.29
C THR A 327 -6.33 -3.38 22.08
N PHE A 328 -6.71 -3.85 20.89
CA PHE A 328 -6.60 -3.08 19.64
C PHE A 328 -7.92 -2.50 19.13
N GLY A 329 -9.05 -2.98 19.66
CA GLY A 329 -10.39 -2.61 19.23
C GLY A 329 -10.82 -1.21 19.68
N GLY A 330 -12.12 -0.96 19.60
CA GLY A 330 -12.76 0.33 19.91
C GLY A 330 -13.09 1.17 18.67
N THR A 331 -13.38 2.45 18.90
CA THR A 331 -13.84 3.39 17.86
C THR A 331 -12.74 3.71 16.86
N PHE A 332 -11.54 4.06 17.36
CA PHE A 332 -10.39 4.41 16.53
C PHE A 332 -9.39 3.27 16.58
N VAL A 333 -9.17 2.62 15.45
CA VAL A 333 -8.27 1.46 15.32
C VAL A 333 -7.21 1.74 14.25
N ILE A 334 -5.98 1.23 14.35
CA ILE A 334 -5.44 0.36 15.41
C ILE A 334 -4.36 1.15 16.19
N PRO A 335 -4.42 1.25 17.54
CA PRO A 335 -3.42 1.98 18.32
C PRO A 335 -2.06 1.27 18.31
N ASN A 336 -0.95 2.01 18.35
CA ASN A 336 0.38 1.41 18.25
C ASN A 336 0.90 0.69 19.50
N ALA A 337 0.14 0.76 20.58
CA ALA A 337 0.29 -0.06 21.77
C ALA A 337 -1.12 -0.55 22.14
N THR A 338 -1.24 -1.76 22.67
CA THR A 338 -2.54 -2.24 23.19
C THR A 338 -3.04 -1.31 24.28
N ARG A 339 -4.36 -1.13 24.39
CA ARG A 339 -4.94 -0.15 25.32
C ARG A 339 -4.69 -0.46 26.80
N ASP A 340 -4.43 -1.72 27.12
CA ASP A 340 -4.01 -2.20 28.44
C ASP A 340 -2.50 -2.03 28.72
N ASP A 341 -1.70 -1.66 27.72
CA ASP A 341 -0.28 -1.33 27.90
C ASP A 341 -0.11 0.05 28.58
N PRO A 342 0.75 0.17 29.61
CA PRO A 342 1.04 1.46 30.23
C PRO A 342 1.43 2.57 29.25
N ALA A 343 2.14 2.23 28.15
CA ALA A 343 2.56 3.17 27.13
C ALA A 343 1.39 3.76 26.32
N PHE A 344 0.22 3.09 26.28
CA PHE A 344 -0.97 3.66 25.63
C PHE A 344 -1.48 4.92 26.33
N ALA A 345 -1.18 5.09 27.62
CA ALA A 345 -1.53 6.30 28.36
C ALA A 345 -0.72 7.53 27.91
N ASP A 346 0.45 7.32 27.30
CA ASP A 346 1.30 8.41 26.83
C ASP A 346 0.63 9.15 25.66
N ASP A 347 -0.01 8.44 24.73
CA ASP A 347 -0.64 8.97 23.49
C ASP A 347 0.31 9.86 22.66
N VAL A 348 1.61 9.52 22.69
CA VAL A 348 2.70 10.23 21.99
C VAL A 348 3.32 9.33 20.92
N TYR A 349 3.25 9.74 19.65
CA TYR A 349 3.93 9.10 18.52
C TYR A 349 3.69 7.57 18.45
N TRP A 350 4.70 6.69 18.55
CA TRP A 350 4.54 5.23 18.52
C TRP A 350 4.08 4.61 19.85
N ARG A 351 3.73 5.41 20.85
CA ARG A 351 3.22 4.98 22.17
C ARG A 351 1.72 5.26 22.29
N GLY A 352 0.95 4.63 21.40
CA GLY A 352 -0.52 4.62 21.46
C GLY A 352 -1.23 5.24 20.27
N ARG A 353 -0.68 6.25 19.58
CA ARG A 353 -1.34 6.88 18.41
C ARG A 353 -1.51 5.90 17.25
N ILE A 354 -2.40 6.21 16.32
CA ILE A 354 -2.74 5.38 15.15
C ILE A 354 -1.90 5.83 13.96
N TRP A 355 -1.36 4.86 13.23
CA TRP A 355 -0.43 5.07 12.14
C TRP A 355 -0.97 4.51 10.81
N PRO A 356 -1.21 5.36 9.80
CA PRO A 356 -1.80 4.97 8.51
C PRO A 356 -1.12 3.81 7.78
N ASN A 357 0.21 3.81 7.75
CA ASN A 357 1.02 2.75 7.13
C ASN A 357 0.85 1.40 7.86
N VAL A 358 0.72 1.42 9.19
CA VAL A 358 0.48 0.21 9.99
C VAL A 358 -0.90 -0.37 9.69
N ASN A 359 -1.95 0.45 9.69
CA ASN A 359 -3.31 0.02 9.33
C ASN A 359 -3.33 -0.60 7.92
N PHE A 360 -2.67 0.03 6.94
CA PHE A 360 -2.60 -0.48 5.58
C PHE A 360 -1.96 -1.87 5.49
N LEU A 361 -0.84 -2.10 6.18
CA LEU A 361 -0.17 -3.40 6.17
C LEU A 361 -1.01 -4.49 6.86
N ILE A 362 -1.74 -4.15 7.92
CA ILE A 362 -2.67 -5.07 8.58
C ILE A 362 -3.85 -5.40 7.67
N TRP A 363 -4.42 -4.39 7.02
CA TRP A 363 -5.49 -4.57 6.03
C TRP A 363 -5.07 -5.50 4.90
N GLN A 364 -3.86 -5.35 4.36
CA GLN A 364 -3.31 -6.28 3.36
C GLN A 364 -3.18 -7.70 3.92
N GLY A 365 -2.74 -7.86 5.18
CA GLY A 365 -2.60 -9.17 5.82
C GLY A 365 -3.94 -9.87 6.09
N LEU A 366 -4.96 -9.12 6.50
CA LEU A 366 -6.33 -9.62 6.65
C LEU A 366 -6.89 -10.10 5.31
N ARG A 367 -6.74 -9.31 4.24
CA ARG A 367 -7.19 -9.68 2.89
C ARG A 367 -6.46 -10.92 2.36
N ARG A 368 -5.14 -10.96 2.48
CA ARG A 368 -4.33 -12.15 2.11
C ARG A 368 -4.83 -13.41 2.83
N SER A 369 -5.25 -13.27 4.08
CA SER A 369 -5.65 -14.39 4.94
C SER A 369 -7.15 -14.73 4.82
N GLY A 370 -7.89 -14.09 3.91
CA GLY A 370 -9.31 -14.34 3.66
C GLY A 370 -10.28 -13.69 4.64
N PHE A 371 -9.80 -12.84 5.55
CA PHE A 371 -10.60 -12.09 6.53
C PHE A 371 -11.12 -10.79 5.92
N HIS A 372 -11.91 -10.93 4.86
CA HIS A 372 -12.40 -9.79 4.09
C HIS A 372 -13.35 -8.91 4.90
N ALA A 373 -14.20 -9.47 5.75
CA ALA A 373 -15.13 -8.67 6.56
C ALA A 373 -14.38 -7.78 7.56
N GLU A 374 -13.37 -8.33 8.23
CA GLU A 374 -12.51 -7.62 9.18
C GLU A 374 -11.63 -6.58 8.47
N ALA A 375 -11.15 -6.90 7.26
CA ALA A 375 -10.46 -5.93 6.40
C ALA A 375 -11.38 -4.75 6.01
N THR A 376 -12.62 -5.02 5.60
CA THR A 376 -13.63 -4.01 5.29
C THR A 376 -13.92 -3.13 6.51
N GLU A 377 -14.10 -3.72 7.69
CA GLU A 377 -14.34 -2.96 8.93
C GLU A 377 -13.14 -2.05 9.27
N LEU A 378 -11.91 -2.55 9.16
CA LEU A 378 -10.70 -1.76 9.37
C LEU A 378 -10.61 -0.59 8.38
N ALA A 379 -10.90 -0.83 7.10
CA ALA A 379 -10.91 0.20 6.06
C ALA A 379 -11.99 1.27 6.33
N GLN A 380 -13.18 0.88 6.74
CA GLN A 380 -14.28 1.79 7.10
C GLN A 380 -13.93 2.67 8.30
N LYS A 381 -13.41 2.07 9.39
CA LYS A 381 -12.97 2.83 10.57
C LYS A 381 -11.80 3.77 10.24
N SER A 382 -10.88 3.32 9.39
CA SER A 382 -9.74 4.11 8.92
C SER A 382 -10.19 5.30 8.07
N LEU A 383 -11.16 5.11 7.17
CA LEU A 383 -11.73 6.21 6.39
C LEU A 383 -12.43 7.21 7.31
N ALA A 384 -13.26 6.75 8.25
CA ALA A 384 -13.96 7.63 9.20
C ALA A 384 -12.98 8.45 10.06
N LEU A 385 -11.89 7.84 10.50
CA LEU A 385 -10.80 8.52 11.23
C LEU A 385 -10.15 9.62 10.38
N PHE A 386 -9.88 9.34 9.11
CA PHE A 386 -9.30 10.31 8.18
C PHE A 386 -10.28 11.45 7.84
N GLU A 387 -11.54 11.13 7.59
CA GLU A 387 -12.52 12.07 7.06
C GLU A 387 -12.84 13.22 8.01
N LYS A 388 -12.88 12.97 9.32
CA LYS A 388 -13.19 14.00 10.32
C LYS A 388 -12.26 15.21 10.20
N PRO A 389 -10.94 15.09 10.41
CA PRO A 389 -10.02 16.24 10.29
C PRO A 389 -9.80 16.68 8.83
N TRP A 390 -9.98 15.79 7.84
CA TRP A 390 -9.90 16.16 6.42
C TRP A 390 -11.03 17.10 6.01
N ARG A 391 -12.27 16.83 6.41
CA ARG A 391 -13.44 17.66 6.07
C ARG A 391 -13.46 18.97 6.83
N GLU A 392 -13.01 18.97 8.09
CA GLU A 392 -13.01 20.15 8.95
C GLU A 392 -11.89 21.13 8.60
N ALA A 393 -10.67 20.63 8.33
CA ALA A 393 -9.48 21.46 8.23
C ALA A 393 -8.47 21.02 7.15
N ARG A 394 -8.82 20.06 6.28
CA ARG A 394 -7.93 19.49 5.25
C ARG A 394 -6.62 18.94 5.81
N LEU A 395 -6.69 18.35 7.00
CA LEU A 395 -5.53 17.72 7.64
C LEU A 395 -5.38 16.28 7.15
N CYS A 396 -4.14 15.89 6.87
CA CYS A 396 -3.73 14.55 6.49
C CYS A 396 -2.63 14.15 7.48
N GLY A 397 -3.01 13.72 8.68
CA GLY A 397 -2.06 13.55 9.77
C GLY A 397 -1.02 12.47 9.52
N GLU A 398 0.19 12.70 10.02
CA GLU A 398 1.22 11.67 10.17
C GLU A 398 0.72 10.53 11.05
N ASN A 399 0.05 10.87 12.15
CA ASN A 399 -0.58 9.94 13.07
C ASN A 399 -1.80 10.63 13.72
N TYR A 400 -2.64 9.82 14.38
CA TYR A 400 -3.92 10.27 14.93
C TYR A 400 -4.07 9.78 16.37
N SER A 401 -4.64 10.59 17.26
CA SER A 401 -4.91 10.15 18.63
C SER A 401 -5.84 8.93 18.61
N ALA A 402 -5.45 7.88 19.32
CA ALA A 402 -6.28 6.70 19.49
C ALA A 402 -7.45 6.89 20.47
N ARG A 403 -7.54 8.08 21.09
CA ARG A 403 -8.59 8.48 22.04
C ARG A 403 -9.61 9.40 21.39
N THR A 404 -9.17 10.39 20.62
CA THR A 404 -10.03 11.46 20.08
C THR A 404 -10.13 11.48 18.56
N GLY A 405 -9.21 10.81 17.86
CA GLY A 405 -9.02 10.88 16.42
C GLY A 405 -8.44 12.21 15.93
N GLU A 406 -7.98 13.07 16.84
CA GLU A 406 -7.37 14.36 16.49
C GLU A 406 -5.95 14.18 15.94
N VAL A 407 -5.51 15.16 15.13
CA VAL A 407 -4.17 15.19 14.50
C VAL A 407 -3.25 16.17 15.24
N THR A 408 -3.78 17.34 15.63
CA THR A 408 -3.00 18.49 16.11
C THR A 408 -2.96 18.60 17.65
N ASP A 409 -3.40 17.56 18.35
CA ASP A 409 -3.38 17.46 19.81
C ASP A 409 -1.99 17.10 20.37
N ALA A 410 -1.04 16.72 19.50
CA ALA A 410 0.34 16.44 19.84
C ALA A 410 1.33 17.31 19.00
N PRO A 411 2.41 17.86 19.61
CA PRO A 411 3.34 18.76 18.92
C PRO A 411 4.33 18.05 17.98
N ASP A 412 4.46 16.74 18.09
CA ASP A 412 5.37 15.88 17.33
C ASP A 412 4.67 15.14 16.17
N THR A 413 3.49 15.63 15.77
CA THR A 413 2.73 15.12 14.62
C THR A 413 2.77 16.12 13.47
N ASP A 414 3.16 15.68 12.28
CA ASP A 414 2.96 16.48 11.07
C ASP A 414 1.46 16.49 10.67
N PRO A 415 0.83 17.68 10.54
CA PRO A 415 -0.58 17.79 10.18
C PRO A 415 -0.90 17.47 8.71
N PHE A 416 0.12 17.39 7.84
CA PHE A 416 -0.05 17.12 6.41
C PHE A 416 1.10 16.25 5.85
N TYR A 417 0.97 14.94 6.05
CA TYR A 417 1.96 13.92 5.73
C TYR A 417 1.45 12.93 4.67
N SER A 418 2.31 12.53 3.73
CA SER A 418 1.90 11.78 2.53
C SER A 418 1.24 10.45 2.84
N TRP A 419 1.75 9.64 3.79
CA TRP A 419 1.14 8.36 4.13
C TRP A 419 -0.23 8.48 4.80
N GLY A 420 -0.65 9.67 5.24
CA GLY A 420 -1.97 9.86 5.84
C GLY A 420 -3.07 9.45 4.87
N ALA A 421 -2.80 9.63 3.57
CA ALA A 421 -3.65 9.18 2.48
C ALA A 421 -3.76 7.65 2.33
N MET A 422 -2.99 6.85 3.07
CA MET A 422 -3.15 5.40 3.09
C MET A 422 -4.45 4.96 3.79
N LEU A 423 -5.00 5.78 4.70
CA LEU A 423 -6.31 5.53 5.32
C LEU A 423 -7.44 5.53 4.26
N PRO A 424 -7.65 6.59 3.46
CA PRO A 424 -8.63 6.56 2.38
C PRO A 424 -8.24 5.63 1.23
N LEU A 425 -6.94 5.33 1.02
CA LEU A 425 -6.51 4.34 0.03
C LEU A 425 -7.10 2.95 0.30
N MET A 426 -7.20 2.51 1.55
CA MET A 426 -7.83 1.22 1.87
C MET A 426 -9.30 1.20 1.44
N ALA A 427 -10.03 2.30 1.63
CA ALA A 427 -11.43 2.40 1.19
C ALA A 427 -11.57 2.41 -0.35
N VAL A 428 -10.59 2.94 -1.07
CA VAL A 428 -10.49 2.76 -2.54
C VAL A 428 -10.25 1.28 -2.87
N GLY A 429 -9.34 0.63 -2.15
CA GLY A 429 -8.98 -0.78 -2.35
C GLY A 429 -10.11 -1.77 -2.03
N GLU A 430 -11.01 -1.43 -1.11
CA GLU A 430 -12.24 -2.21 -0.85
C GLU A 430 -13.20 -2.21 -2.05
N VAL A 431 -13.09 -1.23 -2.94
CA VAL A 431 -13.86 -1.16 -4.19
C VAL A 431 -13.10 -1.79 -5.35
N MET A 432 -11.86 -1.34 -5.59
CA MET A 432 -11.00 -1.87 -6.66
C MET A 432 -9.54 -1.77 -6.25
N ASP A 433 -8.82 -2.89 -6.37
CA ASP A 433 -7.41 -2.95 -6.00
C ASP A 433 -6.61 -3.88 -6.91
N VAL A 434 -5.30 -3.76 -6.84
CA VAL A 434 -4.36 -4.70 -7.44
C VAL A 434 -3.40 -5.17 -6.36
N ASN A 435 -3.32 -6.48 -6.14
CA ASN A 435 -2.42 -7.06 -5.14
C ASN A 435 -1.77 -8.38 -5.63
N PRO A 436 -0.71 -8.86 -4.96
CA PRO A 436 0.04 -10.04 -5.38
C PRO A 436 -0.73 -11.37 -5.35
N TRP A 437 -1.81 -11.46 -4.57
CA TRP A 437 -2.44 -12.74 -4.24
C TRP A 437 -3.69 -13.02 -5.08
N THR A 438 -4.52 -12.00 -5.31
CA THR A 438 -5.75 -12.10 -6.12
C THR A 438 -5.66 -11.32 -7.42
N GLY A 439 -4.53 -10.68 -7.71
CA GLY A 439 -4.31 -9.89 -8.92
C GLY A 439 -5.13 -8.60 -8.92
N TRP A 440 -5.69 -8.24 -10.06
CA TRP A 440 -6.65 -7.15 -10.15
C TRP A 440 -8.03 -7.65 -9.72
N GLU A 441 -8.63 -6.95 -8.77
CA GLU A 441 -9.93 -7.28 -8.24
C GLU A 441 -10.86 -6.08 -8.10
N ILE A 442 -12.16 -6.37 -8.14
CA ILE A 442 -13.24 -5.41 -7.99
C ILE A 442 -14.31 -6.04 -7.09
N ALA A 443 -14.73 -5.34 -6.05
CA ALA A 443 -15.84 -5.75 -5.20
C ALA A 443 -17.13 -5.06 -5.64
N HIS A 444 -18.21 -5.83 -5.75
CA HIS A 444 -19.53 -5.33 -6.11
C HIS A 444 -20.54 -5.61 -5.00
N THR A 445 -20.85 -4.59 -4.21
CA THR A 445 -21.87 -4.65 -3.15
C THR A 445 -23.29 -4.33 -3.66
N GLY A 446 -23.38 -3.71 -4.84
CA GLY A 446 -24.62 -3.19 -5.42
C GLY A 446 -25.01 -1.79 -4.96
N GLU A 447 -24.24 -1.20 -4.06
CA GLU A 447 -24.38 0.21 -3.72
C GLU A 447 -23.99 1.11 -4.90
N ALA A 448 -24.57 2.31 -4.93
CA ALA A 448 -24.25 3.29 -5.96
C ALA A 448 -22.82 3.80 -5.77
N LEU A 449 -22.06 3.86 -6.87
CA LEU A 449 -20.65 4.21 -6.86
C LEU A 449 -20.21 4.77 -8.22
N ARG A 450 -19.32 5.75 -8.20
CA ARG A 450 -18.43 6.09 -9.33
C ARG A 450 -17.00 6.18 -8.79
N LEU A 451 -16.06 5.46 -9.37
CA LEU A 451 -14.64 5.48 -9.03
C LEU A 451 -13.79 5.69 -10.30
N GLY A 452 -12.87 6.66 -10.26
CA GLY A 452 -11.89 6.92 -11.30
C GLY A 452 -12.13 8.21 -12.11
N PRO A 453 -11.34 8.45 -13.17
CA PRO A 453 -10.36 7.53 -13.74
C PRO A 453 -9.21 7.18 -12.79
N VAL A 454 -8.81 5.92 -12.79
CA VAL A 454 -7.69 5.41 -11.99
C VAL A 454 -6.87 4.42 -12.80
N ALA A 455 -5.55 4.43 -12.63
CA ALA A 455 -4.65 3.52 -13.32
C ALA A 455 -4.95 2.05 -12.95
N SER A 456 -5.04 1.20 -13.97
CA SER A 456 -5.28 -0.24 -13.85
C SER A 456 -4.49 -1.01 -14.91
N PRO A 457 -4.44 -2.36 -14.84
CA PRO A 457 -3.77 -3.16 -15.87
C PRO A 457 -4.33 -2.93 -17.28
N ALA A 458 -5.58 -2.45 -17.39
CA ALA A 458 -6.24 -2.15 -18.67
C ALA A 458 -6.03 -0.69 -19.15
N GLY A 459 -5.22 0.10 -18.45
CA GLY A 459 -5.09 1.55 -18.60
C GLY A 459 -5.92 2.32 -17.57
N PHE A 460 -6.18 3.60 -17.81
CA PHE A 460 -7.09 4.37 -16.96
C PHE A 460 -8.53 3.90 -17.18
N VAL A 461 -9.18 3.51 -16.09
CA VAL A 461 -10.56 3.00 -16.11
C VAL A 461 -11.44 3.78 -15.15
N THR A 462 -12.73 3.83 -15.46
CA THR A 462 -13.78 4.26 -14.53
C THR A 462 -14.69 3.08 -14.20
N LEU A 463 -15.07 2.99 -12.94
CA LEU A 463 -15.99 1.99 -12.43
C LEU A 463 -17.26 2.69 -11.97
N HIS A 464 -18.41 2.21 -12.42
CA HIS A 464 -19.71 2.76 -12.07
C HIS A 464 -20.61 1.63 -11.56
N SER A 465 -21.35 1.85 -10.49
CA SER A 465 -22.41 0.95 -10.02
C SER A 465 -23.69 1.77 -9.88
N GLU A 466 -24.74 1.37 -10.61
CA GLU A 466 -26.05 2.02 -10.56
C GLU A 466 -27.15 1.00 -10.83
N GLY A 467 -28.27 1.09 -10.10
CA GLY A 467 -29.39 0.15 -10.26
C GLY A 467 -28.99 -1.31 -10.03
N GLY A 468 -27.93 -1.54 -9.25
CA GLY A 468 -27.37 -2.86 -9.03
C GLY A 468 -26.54 -3.44 -10.18
N THR A 469 -26.20 -2.67 -11.21
CA THR A 469 -25.27 -3.08 -12.28
C THR A 469 -23.94 -2.36 -12.14
N LEU A 470 -22.86 -3.12 -12.06
CA LEU A 470 -21.48 -2.64 -12.13
C LEU A 470 -21.07 -2.55 -13.60
N THR A 471 -20.43 -1.45 -13.97
CA THR A 471 -19.91 -1.15 -15.31
C THR A 471 -18.47 -0.71 -15.18
N LEU A 472 -17.55 -1.40 -15.86
CA LEU A 472 -16.16 -0.99 -15.99
C LEU A 472 -15.94 -0.41 -17.39
N ARG A 473 -15.41 0.81 -17.48
CA ARG A 473 -15.14 1.51 -18.73
C ARG A 473 -13.69 1.94 -18.88
N ARG A 474 -13.25 2.07 -20.12
CA ARG A 474 -12.00 2.75 -20.51
C ARG A 474 -12.33 3.86 -21.50
N GLY A 475 -12.34 5.11 -21.03
CA GLY A 475 -12.93 6.21 -21.79
C GLY A 475 -14.42 5.94 -22.00
N GLU A 476 -14.88 6.03 -23.24
CA GLU A 476 -16.28 5.71 -23.61
C GLU A 476 -16.53 4.22 -23.82
N ASP A 477 -15.48 3.39 -23.90
CA ASP A 477 -15.61 1.96 -24.18
C ASP A 477 -16.00 1.19 -22.91
N THR A 478 -17.17 0.54 -22.92
CA THR A 478 -17.54 -0.46 -21.90
C THR A 478 -16.69 -1.71 -22.06
N LEU A 479 -15.89 -2.04 -21.03
CA LEU A 479 -15.14 -3.29 -20.97
C LEU A 479 -16.05 -4.45 -20.57
N PHE A 480 -16.78 -4.29 -19.47
CA PHE A 480 -17.83 -5.23 -19.08
C PHE A 480 -18.89 -4.57 -18.19
N GLU A 481 -20.03 -5.24 -18.09
CA GLU A 481 -21.10 -5.00 -17.14
C GLU A 481 -21.48 -6.28 -16.40
N THR A 482 -21.84 -6.18 -15.13
CA THR A 482 -22.31 -7.32 -14.35
C THR A 482 -23.22 -6.90 -13.21
N ASP A 483 -24.23 -7.71 -12.91
CA ASP A 483 -25.08 -7.61 -11.72
C ASP A 483 -24.65 -8.62 -10.62
N TYR A 484 -23.60 -9.41 -10.88
CA TYR A 484 -22.98 -10.32 -9.91
C TYR A 484 -22.55 -9.56 -8.64
N ARG A 485 -23.07 -9.96 -7.48
CA ARG A 485 -22.66 -9.46 -6.16
C ARG A 485 -21.53 -10.32 -5.61
N GLY A 486 -20.48 -9.68 -5.13
CA GLY A 486 -19.29 -10.36 -4.63
C GLY A 486 -18.00 -9.80 -5.22
N ARG A 487 -16.91 -10.56 -5.10
CA ARG A 487 -15.59 -10.15 -5.55
C ARG A 487 -15.20 -10.78 -6.89
N LEU A 488 -14.94 -9.94 -7.88
CA LEU A 488 -14.25 -10.32 -9.11
C LEU A 488 -12.75 -10.33 -8.80
N THR A 489 -12.08 -11.46 -8.98
CA THR A 489 -10.62 -11.59 -8.77
C THR A 489 -9.93 -12.10 -10.02
N HIS A 490 -8.59 -12.00 -10.04
CA HIS A 490 -7.76 -12.43 -11.17
C HIS A 490 -8.23 -11.84 -12.50
N LEU A 491 -8.70 -10.58 -12.45
CA LEU A 491 -9.20 -9.89 -13.63
C LEU A 491 -8.03 -9.60 -14.58
N VAL A 492 -8.14 -10.13 -15.79
CA VAL A 492 -7.21 -9.90 -16.89
C VAL A 492 -8.01 -9.29 -18.03
N ILE A 493 -7.55 -8.16 -18.55
CA ILE A 493 -8.12 -7.53 -19.76
C ILE A 493 -6.96 -7.17 -20.67
N GLU A 494 -6.62 -8.12 -21.54
CA GLU A 494 -5.51 -8.01 -22.49
C GLU A 494 -6.02 -8.10 -23.92
N ARG A 495 -5.11 -7.90 -24.89
CA ARG A 495 -5.49 -7.94 -26.31
C ARG A 495 -6.11 -9.27 -26.73
N GLY A 496 -5.64 -10.40 -26.21
CA GLY A 496 -6.10 -11.74 -26.63
C GLY A 496 -6.98 -12.46 -25.62
N LEU A 497 -7.15 -11.93 -24.42
CA LEU A 497 -7.82 -12.62 -23.32
C LEU A 497 -8.51 -11.61 -22.40
N ILE A 498 -9.77 -11.89 -22.09
CA ILE A 498 -10.41 -11.40 -20.88
C ILE A 498 -10.64 -12.60 -19.98
N SER A 499 -10.17 -12.53 -18.74
CA SER A 499 -10.36 -13.58 -17.73
C SER A 499 -10.84 -12.96 -16.44
N VAL A 500 -11.77 -13.61 -15.75
CA VAL A 500 -12.24 -13.20 -14.42
C VAL A 500 -12.66 -14.41 -13.61
N THR A 501 -12.36 -14.39 -12.31
CA THR A 501 -12.82 -15.38 -11.34
C THR A 501 -13.86 -14.75 -10.42
N PHE A 502 -15.02 -15.38 -10.30
CA PHE A 502 -16.09 -14.98 -9.38
C PHE A 502 -15.82 -15.65 -8.02
N ALA A 503 -15.35 -14.91 -7.03
CA ALA A 503 -14.92 -15.50 -5.75
C ALA A 503 -16.10 -16.11 -4.98
N ASP A 504 -17.19 -15.35 -4.89
CA ASP A 504 -18.43 -15.74 -4.22
C ASP A 504 -19.38 -16.47 -5.19
N LYS A 505 -20.31 -17.25 -4.64
CA LYS A 505 -21.34 -17.92 -5.42
C LYS A 505 -22.28 -16.90 -6.08
N PRO A 506 -22.46 -16.93 -7.41
CA PRO A 506 -23.41 -16.04 -8.09
C PRO A 506 -24.85 -16.21 -7.57
N GLU A 507 -25.56 -15.09 -7.42
CA GLU A 507 -26.99 -15.09 -7.14
C GLU A 507 -27.80 -15.57 -8.36
N PRO A 508 -29.01 -16.13 -8.17
CA PRO A 508 -29.90 -16.46 -9.29
C PRO A 508 -30.20 -15.22 -10.15
N GLY A 509 -29.96 -15.35 -11.45
CA GLY A 509 -30.11 -14.29 -12.45
C GLY A 509 -28.85 -13.46 -12.67
N ALA A 510 -27.74 -13.73 -11.96
CA ALA A 510 -26.49 -13.00 -12.16
C ALA A 510 -25.93 -13.23 -13.57
N THR A 511 -25.41 -12.17 -14.19
CA THR A 511 -24.92 -12.10 -15.55
C THR A 511 -23.58 -11.38 -15.61
N PHE A 512 -22.75 -11.79 -16.57
CA PHE A 512 -21.56 -11.04 -16.98
C PHE A 512 -21.65 -10.73 -18.47
N ARG A 513 -21.53 -9.45 -18.83
CA ARG A 513 -21.79 -8.90 -20.16
C ARG A 513 -20.58 -8.10 -20.63
N ILE A 514 -20.17 -8.28 -21.89
CA ILE A 514 -19.04 -7.55 -22.50
C ILE A 514 -19.52 -6.53 -23.53
N GLY A 515 -18.74 -5.45 -23.67
CA GLY A 515 -18.99 -4.40 -24.66
C GLY A 515 -18.97 -4.88 -26.11
N ALA A 516 -19.66 -4.16 -26.99
CA ALA A 516 -19.79 -4.52 -28.41
C ALA A 516 -18.43 -4.70 -29.12
N SER A 517 -17.47 -3.81 -28.87
CA SER A 517 -16.13 -3.86 -29.47
C SER A 517 -15.32 -5.11 -29.06
N ILE A 518 -15.57 -5.65 -27.87
CA ILE A 518 -14.98 -6.91 -27.40
C ILE A 518 -15.75 -8.09 -28.00
N ALA A 519 -17.09 -8.00 -28.03
CA ALA A 519 -17.97 -9.03 -28.56
C ALA A 519 -17.72 -9.34 -30.05
N GLU A 520 -17.37 -8.34 -30.86
CA GLU A 520 -16.99 -8.50 -32.27
C GLU A 520 -15.73 -9.36 -32.45
N ARG A 521 -14.85 -9.37 -31.45
CA ARG A 521 -13.57 -10.07 -31.47
C ARG A 521 -13.63 -11.42 -30.77
N LEU A 522 -14.76 -11.79 -30.16
CA LEU A 522 -14.87 -13.03 -29.39
C LEU A 522 -14.72 -14.26 -30.29
N ALA A 523 -13.67 -15.05 -30.03
CA ALA A 523 -13.42 -16.31 -30.74
C ALA A 523 -13.90 -17.54 -29.95
N LEU A 524 -13.75 -17.52 -28.62
CA LEU A 524 -14.11 -18.62 -27.74
C LEU A 524 -14.43 -18.11 -26.33
N ALA A 525 -15.50 -18.59 -25.74
CA ALA A 525 -15.83 -18.37 -24.33
C ALA A 525 -15.86 -19.70 -23.58
N ARG A 526 -15.28 -19.72 -22.38
CA ARG A 526 -15.33 -20.85 -21.46
C ARG A 526 -15.66 -20.38 -20.05
N ILE A 527 -16.46 -21.15 -19.33
CA ILE A 527 -16.63 -21.00 -17.89
C ILE A 527 -16.24 -22.30 -17.21
N SER A 528 -15.31 -22.23 -16.26
CA SER A 528 -14.76 -23.40 -15.56
C SER A 528 -14.33 -24.52 -16.52
N GLY A 529 -13.70 -24.13 -17.64
CA GLY A 529 -13.24 -25.03 -18.70
C GLY A 529 -14.31 -25.48 -19.72
N ARG A 530 -15.60 -25.33 -19.40
CA ARG A 530 -16.74 -25.69 -20.28
C ARG A 530 -16.94 -24.60 -21.33
N ARG A 531 -17.03 -24.98 -22.61
CA ARG A 531 -17.37 -24.05 -23.69
C ARG A 531 -18.80 -23.54 -23.54
N ILE A 532 -18.99 -22.24 -23.71
CA ILE A 532 -20.28 -21.56 -23.64
C ILE A 532 -20.47 -20.65 -24.85
N GLU A 533 -21.71 -20.23 -25.10
CA GLU A 533 -22.05 -19.17 -26.05
C GLU A 533 -22.57 -17.96 -25.29
N LEU A 534 -22.06 -16.77 -25.63
CA LEU A 534 -22.59 -15.53 -25.08
C LEU A 534 -23.86 -15.14 -25.84
N LYS A 535 -24.94 -14.87 -25.11
CA LYS A 535 -26.23 -14.47 -25.65
C LYS A 535 -26.31 -12.94 -25.80
N PRO A 536 -27.05 -12.42 -26.81
CA PRO A 536 -27.33 -10.99 -26.91
C PRO A 536 -28.06 -10.46 -25.66
N SER A 537 -27.68 -9.28 -25.18
CA SER A 537 -28.30 -8.57 -24.06
C SER A 537 -28.25 -7.07 -24.35
N GLY A 538 -29.27 -6.54 -25.03
CA GLY A 538 -29.21 -5.21 -25.63
C GLY A 538 -28.07 -5.11 -26.64
N ASP A 539 -27.23 -4.08 -26.52
CA ASP A 539 -26.02 -3.87 -27.34
C ASP A 539 -24.80 -4.67 -26.84
N LEU A 540 -24.95 -5.44 -25.77
CA LEU A 540 -23.90 -6.26 -25.16
C LEU A 540 -24.09 -7.74 -25.48
N ARG A 541 -23.07 -8.54 -25.18
CA ARG A 541 -23.17 -10.02 -25.14
C ARG A 541 -22.78 -10.55 -23.79
N GLY A 542 -23.53 -11.49 -23.24
CA GLY A 542 -23.27 -12.00 -21.89
C GLY A 542 -23.59 -13.46 -21.65
N VAL A 543 -23.21 -13.90 -20.46
CA VAL A 543 -23.44 -15.23 -19.91
C VAL A 543 -24.24 -15.12 -18.62
N ASP A 544 -25.13 -16.08 -18.41
CA ASP A 544 -25.84 -16.31 -17.15
C ASP A 544 -24.95 -17.17 -16.24
N LEU A 545 -24.71 -16.69 -15.02
CA LEU A 545 -23.84 -17.29 -14.01
C LEU A 545 -24.62 -18.09 -12.94
N SER A 546 -25.94 -18.16 -13.03
CA SER A 546 -26.82 -18.68 -11.97
C SER A 546 -26.53 -20.13 -11.56
N GLU A 547 -26.00 -20.93 -12.47
CA GLU A 547 -25.71 -22.35 -12.25
C GLU A 547 -24.26 -22.59 -11.80
N ASP A 548 -23.43 -21.55 -11.72
CA ASP A 548 -22.02 -21.66 -11.38
C ASP A 548 -21.78 -21.56 -9.87
N GLU A 549 -20.69 -22.16 -9.40
CA GLU A 549 -20.27 -22.11 -7.98
C GLU A 549 -19.24 -21.00 -7.75
N GLY A 550 -19.04 -20.63 -6.48
CA GLY A 550 -17.93 -19.74 -6.11
C GLY A 550 -16.58 -20.31 -6.56
N GLY A 551 -15.72 -19.43 -7.07
CA GLY A 551 -14.45 -19.79 -7.72
C GLY A 551 -14.57 -20.10 -9.22
N ALA A 552 -15.76 -20.00 -9.82
CA ALA A 552 -15.93 -20.15 -11.27
C ALA A 552 -15.10 -19.12 -12.04
N ARG A 553 -14.43 -19.58 -13.10
CA ARG A 553 -13.56 -18.75 -13.95
C ARG A 553 -14.12 -18.63 -15.35
N LEU A 554 -14.35 -17.39 -15.79
CA LEU A 554 -14.75 -17.07 -17.17
C LEU A 554 -13.53 -16.64 -17.96
N ASP A 555 -13.23 -17.34 -19.05
CA ASP A 555 -12.19 -17.01 -20.02
C ASP A 555 -12.83 -16.68 -21.38
N LEU A 556 -12.53 -15.49 -21.92
CA LEU A 556 -12.96 -14.99 -23.20
C LEU A 556 -11.73 -14.77 -24.09
N HIS A 557 -11.51 -15.66 -25.05
CA HIS A 557 -10.42 -15.54 -26.01
C HIS A 557 -10.83 -14.66 -27.18
N LEU A 558 -10.00 -13.66 -27.47
CA LEU A 558 -10.27 -12.61 -28.46
C LEU A 558 -9.35 -12.75 -29.67
N ALA A 559 -9.91 -12.56 -30.86
CA ALA A 559 -9.15 -12.39 -32.08
C ALA A 559 -8.35 -11.06 -32.06
N PRO A 560 -7.20 -11.00 -32.75
CA PRO A 560 -6.48 -9.74 -32.96
C PRO A 560 -7.40 -8.67 -33.57
N SER A 561 -7.20 -7.41 -33.19
CA SER A 561 -7.82 -6.29 -33.89
C SER A 561 -7.36 -6.30 -35.34
N SER A 562 -8.30 -6.23 -36.29
CA SER A 562 -8.05 -6.15 -37.73
C SER A 562 -7.37 -4.85 -38.15
#